data_AF-A0A160SZX6-F1
#
_entry.id   AF-A0A160SZX6-F1
#
_cell.length_a   1.000
_cell.length_b   1.000
_cell.length_c   1.000
_cell.angle_alpha   90.00
_cell.angle_beta   90.00
_cell.angle_gamma   90.00
#
_symmetry.space_group_name_H-M   'P 1'
#
loop_
_entity.id
_entity.type
_entity.pdbx_description
1 polymer ?
#
loop_
_entity_poly.entity_id
_entity_poly.type
_entity_poly.pdbx_seq_one_letter_code
_entity_poly.pdbx_strand_id
1 'polypeptide(L)'
;MSDQNQTPSTSGNPPEGDEYRRRMRFQREDLIEELIEDGQRRGLFEGLTGAGRPLDLEQNIYEGSATLANQLMKNNDIRPAWLSYRIDVTEKIEAFRAEVRVTWERYRLAFEQAAGTSHRPALSIGWDDACRRWQTTIEQLNKAIDSYNLKRPRGQLELLKLRLTDELKRVDAPRYLL
;
A
#
# COMPACT_ATOMS: atom_id res chain seq x y z
N MET A 1 22.89 -48.74 37.42
CA MET A 1 22.09 -47.62 37.98
C MET A 1 21.64 -46.76 36.83
N SER A 2 20.43 -46.21 36.97
CA SER A 2 19.80 -45.20 36.10
C SER A 2 19.14 -45.75 34.83
N ASP A 3 18.00 -45.24 34.40
CA ASP A 3 16.81 -44.71 35.08
C ASP A 3 15.72 -44.71 33.99
N GLN A 4 14.46 -44.77 34.40
CA GLN A 4 13.31 -44.85 33.51
C GLN A 4 13.21 -43.62 32.59
N ASN A 5 12.85 -43.82 31.32
CA ASN A 5 12.00 -42.85 30.65
C ASN A 5 11.10 -43.55 29.61
N GLN A 6 9.94 -43.99 30.09
CA GLN A 6 8.83 -44.41 29.25
C GLN A 6 8.29 -43.19 28.52
N THR A 7 8.47 -43.14 27.21
CA THR A 7 7.73 -42.24 26.33
C THR A 7 6.24 -42.64 26.36
N PRO A 8 5.30 -41.70 26.59
CA PRO A 8 3.88 -42.03 26.59
C PRO A 8 3.45 -42.36 25.17
N SER A 9 2.99 -43.60 24.99
CA SER A 9 2.40 -44.11 23.75
C SER A 9 1.21 -43.24 23.33
N THR A 10 1.39 -42.48 22.25
CA THR A 10 0.29 -41.79 21.56
C THR A 10 -0.50 -42.84 20.77
N SER A 11 -1.40 -43.55 21.45
CA SER A 11 -2.32 -44.50 20.83
C SER A 11 -3.53 -43.75 20.30
N GLY A 12 -3.53 -43.46 19.00
CA GLY A 12 -4.68 -42.91 18.29
C GLY A 12 -4.62 -43.28 16.82
N ASN A 13 -4.82 -44.56 16.50
CA ASN A 13 -4.99 -44.98 15.11
C ASN A 13 -6.26 -44.34 14.51
N PRO A 14 -6.21 -43.80 13.28
CA PRO A 14 -7.43 -43.43 12.56
C PRO A 14 -8.26 -44.70 12.25
N PRO A 15 -9.60 -44.61 12.18
CA PRO A 15 -10.42 -45.74 11.78
C PRO A 15 -10.07 -46.17 10.35
N GLU A 16 -10.14 -47.48 10.10
CA GLU A 16 -9.75 -48.12 8.85
C GLU A 16 -10.24 -47.38 7.60
N GLY A 17 -9.34 -47.25 6.62
CA GLY A 17 -9.37 -46.15 5.65
C GLY A 17 -10.53 -46.12 4.64
N ASP A 18 -11.38 -47.14 4.53
CA ASP A 18 -12.46 -47.18 3.53
C ASP A 18 -13.78 -46.55 4.03
N GLU A 19 -14.18 -46.81 5.28
CA GLU A 19 -15.36 -46.16 5.87
C GLU A 19 -15.11 -44.68 6.14
N TYR A 20 -13.92 -44.35 6.63
CA TYR A 20 -13.50 -42.96 6.80
C TYR A 20 -13.54 -42.21 5.47
N ARG A 21 -13.00 -42.78 4.37
CA ARG A 21 -13.06 -42.19 3.03
C ARG A 21 -14.49 -42.03 2.50
N ARG A 22 -15.40 -42.97 2.79
CA ARG A 22 -16.83 -42.84 2.46
C ARG A 22 -17.51 -41.72 3.24
N ARG A 23 -17.35 -41.68 4.57
CA ARG A 23 -17.94 -40.64 5.41
C ARG A 23 -17.39 -39.26 5.08
N MET A 24 -16.09 -39.13 4.78
CA MET A 24 -15.51 -37.87 4.30
C MET A 24 -16.14 -37.35 2.98
N ARG A 25 -16.60 -38.26 2.11
CA ARG A 25 -17.22 -37.89 0.83
C ARG A 25 -18.71 -37.55 0.95
N PHE A 26 -19.44 -38.19 1.85
CA PHE A 26 -20.91 -38.11 1.89
C PHE A 26 -21.49 -37.54 3.20
N GLN A 27 -20.69 -37.46 4.27
CA GLN A 27 -21.09 -37.07 5.64
C GLN A 27 -19.98 -36.24 6.31
N ARG A 28 -19.38 -35.32 5.55
CA ARG A 28 -18.19 -34.58 5.98
C ARG A 28 -18.44 -33.75 7.24
N GLU A 29 -19.58 -33.07 7.31
CA GLU A 29 -19.94 -32.19 8.42
C GLU A 29 -20.11 -32.99 9.71
N ASP A 30 -20.97 -34.01 9.71
CA ASP A 30 -21.19 -34.92 10.85
C ASP A 30 -19.88 -35.57 11.32
N LEU A 31 -19.03 -36.01 10.39
CA LEU A 31 -17.74 -36.63 10.72
C LEU A 31 -16.78 -35.63 11.39
N ILE A 32 -16.73 -34.38 10.90
CA ILE A 32 -15.89 -33.33 11.49
C ILE A 32 -16.38 -32.99 12.90
N GLU A 33 -17.69 -32.90 13.11
CA GLU A 33 -18.28 -32.60 14.43
C GLU A 33 -17.97 -33.72 15.44
N GLU A 34 -18.16 -34.98 15.03
CA GLU A 34 -17.85 -36.17 15.84
C GLU A 34 -16.35 -36.23 16.21
N LEU A 35 -15.46 -35.85 15.29
CA LEU A 35 -14.02 -35.73 15.53
C LEU A 35 -13.67 -34.59 16.51
N ILE A 36 -14.34 -33.45 16.41
CA ILE A 36 -14.12 -32.31 17.33
C ILE A 36 -14.59 -32.68 18.74
N GLU A 37 -15.77 -33.28 18.89
CA GLU A 37 -16.31 -33.72 20.17
C GLU A 37 -15.48 -34.82 20.82
N ASP A 38 -15.02 -35.80 20.04
CA ASP A 38 -14.08 -36.83 20.51
C ASP A 38 -12.75 -36.20 20.95
N GLY A 39 -12.23 -35.23 20.20
CA GLY A 39 -11.02 -34.49 20.58
C GLY A 39 -11.18 -33.66 21.86
N GLN A 40 -12.34 -33.03 22.06
CA GLN A 40 -12.67 -32.33 23.32
C GLN A 40 -12.77 -33.30 24.49
N ARG A 41 -13.46 -34.44 24.34
CA ARG A 41 -13.56 -35.49 25.37
C ARG A 41 -12.20 -36.05 25.78
N ARG A 42 -11.26 -36.14 24.83
CA ARG A 42 -9.89 -36.60 25.05
C ARG A 42 -8.97 -35.53 25.65
N GLY A 43 -9.48 -34.31 25.87
CA GLY A 43 -8.66 -33.20 26.38
C GLY A 43 -7.62 -32.70 25.39
N LEU A 44 -7.74 -33.01 24.09
CA LEU A 44 -6.76 -32.55 23.07
C LEU A 44 -6.75 -31.02 22.91
N PHE A 45 -7.79 -30.34 23.42
CA PHE A 45 -7.91 -28.89 23.45
C PHE A 45 -7.45 -28.26 24.78
N GLU A 46 -7.07 -29.07 25.78
CA GLU A 46 -6.53 -28.56 27.04
C GLU A 46 -5.06 -28.14 26.88
N GLY A 47 -4.69 -26.98 27.42
CA GLY A 47 -3.32 -26.47 27.35
C GLY A 47 -2.90 -25.89 26.00
N LEU A 48 -3.84 -25.61 25.09
CA LEU A 48 -3.54 -24.92 23.84
C LEU A 48 -2.88 -23.54 24.10
N THR A 49 -1.88 -23.22 23.28
CA THR A 49 -1.21 -21.93 23.35
C THR A 49 -2.21 -20.83 23.03
N GLY A 50 -2.47 -19.94 23.99
CA GLY A 50 -3.45 -18.85 23.83
C GLY A 50 -4.88 -19.18 24.27
N ALA A 51 -5.15 -20.36 24.87
CA ALA A 51 -6.46 -20.68 25.42
C ALA A 51 -6.92 -19.63 26.44
N GLY A 52 -8.13 -19.08 26.24
CA GLY A 52 -8.72 -18.05 27.11
C GLY A 52 -8.09 -16.66 27.04
N ARG A 53 -7.06 -16.46 26.21
CA ARG A 53 -6.48 -15.13 25.98
C ARG A 53 -7.24 -14.43 24.85
N PRO A 54 -7.48 -13.10 24.97
CA PRO A 54 -8.03 -12.35 23.85
C PRO A 54 -7.11 -12.48 22.63
N LEU A 55 -7.71 -12.62 21.46
CA LEU A 55 -6.98 -12.69 20.20
C LEU A 55 -6.27 -11.35 19.96
N ASP A 56 -4.97 -11.39 19.66
CA ASP A 56 -4.23 -10.21 19.26
C ASP A 56 -4.59 -9.85 17.81
N LEU A 57 -5.52 -8.90 17.66
CA LEU A 57 -5.97 -8.41 16.35
C LEU A 57 -4.96 -7.44 15.71
N GLU A 58 -3.97 -6.95 16.47
CA GLU A 58 -2.97 -6.00 15.97
C GLU A 58 -1.84 -6.70 15.20
N GLN A 59 -1.69 -8.01 15.37
CA GLN A 59 -0.63 -8.79 14.74
C GLN A 59 -1.00 -9.20 13.31
N ASN A 60 -0.24 -8.69 12.35
CA ASN A 60 -0.39 -9.07 10.95
C ASN A 60 0.40 -10.35 10.62
N ILE A 61 -0.33 -11.45 10.45
CA ILE A 61 0.21 -12.80 10.19
C ILE A 61 0.95 -12.88 8.83
N TYR A 62 0.68 -11.94 7.92
CA TYR A 62 1.25 -11.94 6.57
C TYR A 62 2.59 -11.20 6.47
N GLU A 63 3.10 -10.59 7.55
CA GLU A 63 4.34 -9.80 7.50
C GLU A 63 5.62 -10.64 7.47
N GLY A 64 5.54 -11.93 7.83
CA GLY A 64 6.67 -12.84 7.79
C GLY A 64 7.88 -12.31 8.56
N SER A 65 9.03 -12.20 7.89
CA SER A 65 10.28 -11.73 8.50
C SER A 65 10.29 -10.23 8.84
N ALA A 66 9.36 -9.43 8.30
CA ALA A 66 9.30 -7.99 8.55
C ALA A 66 8.54 -7.62 9.84
N THR A 67 7.85 -8.58 10.47
CA THR A 67 6.97 -8.38 11.62
C THR A 67 7.62 -7.58 12.76
N LEU A 68 8.82 -7.99 13.19
CA LEU A 68 9.53 -7.33 14.28
C LEU A 68 9.91 -5.89 13.92
N ALA A 69 10.39 -5.66 12.70
CA ALA A 69 10.78 -4.32 12.25
C ALA A 69 9.57 -3.38 12.17
N ASN A 70 8.45 -3.86 11.65
CA ASN A 70 7.20 -3.08 11.56
C ASN A 70 6.60 -2.79 12.93
N GLN A 71 6.61 -3.76 13.85
CA GLN A 71 6.18 -3.56 15.23
C GLN A 71 7.03 -2.53 15.96
N LEU A 72 8.36 -2.60 15.83
CA LEU A 72 9.27 -1.60 16.40
C LEU A 72 9.00 -0.20 15.84
N MET A 73 8.83 -0.09 14.52
CA MET A 73 8.48 1.16 13.86
C MET A 73 7.15 1.73 14.39
N LYS A 74 6.10 0.91 14.45
CA LYS A 74 4.78 1.30 14.98
C LYS A 74 4.85 1.74 16.44
N ASN A 75 5.57 1.01 17.29
CA ASN A 75 5.71 1.32 18.71
C ASN A 75 6.46 2.64 18.98
N ASN A 76 7.32 3.07 18.04
CA ASN A 76 8.07 4.32 18.15
C ASN A 76 7.45 5.47 17.33
N ASP A 77 6.28 5.26 16.72
CA ASP A 77 5.65 6.20 15.78
C ASP A 77 6.56 6.60 14.60
N ILE A 78 7.42 5.66 14.18
CA ILE A 78 8.36 5.85 13.06
C ILE A 78 7.80 5.18 11.81
N ARG A 79 7.93 5.87 10.68
CA ARG A 79 7.53 5.34 9.37
C ARG A 79 8.71 4.70 8.65
N PRO A 80 8.49 3.65 7.83
CA PRO A 80 9.52 3.16 6.92
C PRO A 80 10.04 4.28 6.02
N ALA A 81 11.34 4.32 5.78
CA ALA A 81 11.97 5.39 5.00
C ALA A 81 11.37 5.57 3.59
N TRP A 82 10.99 4.46 2.94
CA TRP A 82 10.35 4.50 1.62
C TRP A 82 8.96 5.17 1.67
N LEU A 83 8.22 5.02 2.78
CA LEU A 83 6.90 5.60 2.94
C LEU A 83 7.00 7.11 3.14
N SER A 84 7.92 7.56 4.01
CA SER A 84 8.20 8.99 4.18
C SER A 84 8.59 9.63 2.84
N TYR A 85 9.51 8.98 2.09
CA TYR A 85 9.92 9.50 0.79
C TYR A 85 8.78 9.56 -0.23
N ARG A 86 7.86 8.56 -0.23
CA ARG A 86 6.67 8.59 -1.08
C ARG A 86 5.77 9.78 -0.75
N ILE A 87 5.54 10.02 0.53
CA ILE A 87 4.70 11.13 1.01
C ILE A 87 5.33 12.46 0.57
N ASP A 88 6.62 12.66 0.85
CA ASP A 88 7.34 13.87 0.47
C ASP A 88 7.26 14.16 -1.04
N VAL A 89 7.45 13.14 -1.88
CA VAL A 89 7.35 13.28 -3.34
C VAL A 89 5.90 13.60 -3.74
N THR A 90 4.92 12.93 -3.15
CA THR A 90 3.51 13.15 -3.47
C THR A 90 3.06 14.56 -3.08
N GLU A 91 3.45 15.06 -1.92
CA GLU A 91 3.15 16.42 -1.47
C GLU A 91 3.75 17.47 -2.42
N LYS A 92 4.99 17.27 -2.89
CA LYS A 92 5.62 18.16 -3.87
C LYS A 92 4.89 18.16 -5.21
N ILE A 93 4.39 17.00 -5.66
CA ILE A 93 3.59 16.89 -6.89
C ILE A 93 2.26 17.65 -6.73
N GLU A 94 1.59 17.51 -5.59
CA GLU A 94 0.33 18.21 -5.34
C GLU A 94 0.51 19.72 -5.19
N ALA A 95 1.57 20.17 -4.53
CA ALA A 95 1.94 21.59 -4.46
C ALA A 95 2.19 22.18 -5.86
N PHE A 96 2.94 21.46 -6.69
CA PHE A 96 3.18 21.83 -8.09
C PHE A 96 1.86 21.93 -8.88
N ARG A 97 0.98 20.94 -8.76
CA ARG A 97 -0.34 20.96 -9.45
C ARG A 97 -1.23 22.11 -8.98
N ALA A 98 -1.19 22.45 -7.70
CA ALA A 98 -1.90 23.60 -7.16
C ALA A 98 -1.37 24.91 -7.75
N GLU A 99 -0.04 25.07 -7.84
CA GLU A 99 0.60 26.23 -8.46
C GLU A 99 0.19 26.39 -9.93
N VAL A 100 0.23 25.31 -10.70
CA VAL A 100 -0.18 25.29 -12.12
C VAL A 100 -1.64 25.75 -12.26
N ARG A 101 -2.53 25.22 -11.43
CA ARG A 101 -3.96 25.56 -11.44
C ARG A 101 -4.21 27.04 -11.12
N VAL A 102 -3.61 27.54 -10.04
CA VAL A 102 -3.75 28.95 -9.63
C VAL A 102 -3.19 29.89 -10.69
N THR A 103 -2.04 29.54 -11.26
CA THR A 103 -1.41 30.34 -12.32
C THR A 103 -2.25 30.33 -13.58
N TRP A 104 -2.75 29.17 -14.03
CA TRP A 104 -3.62 29.08 -15.18
C TRP A 104 -4.87 29.93 -15.02
N GLU A 105 -5.55 29.85 -13.89
CA GLU A 105 -6.76 30.64 -13.62
C GLU A 105 -6.49 32.13 -13.76
N ARG A 106 -5.37 32.61 -13.21
CA ARG A 106 -4.93 34.01 -13.36
C ARG A 106 -4.70 34.39 -14.83
N TYR A 107 -4.02 33.55 -15.61
CA TYR A 107 -3.75 33.83 -17.01
C TYR A 107 -5.01 33.78 -17.87
N ARG A 108 -5.91 32.82 -17.61
CA ARG A 108 -7.21 32.72 -18.29
C ARG A 108 -8.02 34.00 -18.13
N LEU A 109 -8.21 34.45 -16.88
CA LEU A 109 -8.95 35.68 -16.58
C LEU A 109 -8.28 36.92 -17.21
N ALA A 110 -6.95 37.02 -17.12
CA ALA A 110 -6.21 38.13 -17.72
C ALA A 110 -6.32 38.14 -19.26
N PHE A 111 -6.32 36.98 -19.90
CA PHE A 111 -6.42 36.85 -21.35
C PHE A 111 -7.84 37.17 -21.86
N GLU A 112 -8.87 36.76 -21.14
CA GLU A 112 -10.28 37.12 -21.40
C GLU A 112 -10.50 38.64 -21.27
N GLN A 113 -9.95 39.27 -20.23
CA GLN A 113 -10.06 40.72 -20.03
C GLN A 113 -9.26 41.54 -21.05
N ALA A 114 -8.16 40.99 -21.59
CA ALA A 114 -7.32 41.65 -22.58
C ALA A 114 -7.88 41.59 -24.01
N ALA A 115 -9.17 41.24 -24.21
CA ALA A 115 -9.76 40.95 -25.52
C ALA A 115 -9.83 42.11 -26.54
N GLY A 116 -9.24 43.27 -26.24
CA GLY A 116 -9.16 44.41 -27.16
C GLY A 116 -7.86 45.23 -27.09
N THR A 117 -6.79 44.75 -26.42
CA THR A 117 -5.62 45.57 -26.08
C THR A 117 -4.29 44.94 -26.53
N SER A 118 -3.26 45.76 -26.81
CA SER A 118 -1.87 45.34 -27.14
C SER A 118 -1.14 44.51 -26.07
N HIS A 119 -1.82 44.08 -25.00
CA HIS A 119 -1.25 43.35 -23.87
C HIS A 119 -1.24 41.83 -24.07
N ARG A 120 -1.97 41.29 -25.06
CA ARG A 120 -2.00 39.84 -25.39
C ARG A 120 -0.62 39.23 -25.70
N PRO A 121 0.28 39.88 -26.47
CA PRO A 121 1.62 39.35 -26.71
C PRO A 121 2.43 39.20 -25.42
N ALA A 122 2.35 40.16 -24.50
CA ALA A 122 3.06 40.11 -23.22
C ALA A 122 2.56 38.95 -22.34
N LEU A 123 1.25 38.71 -22.30
CA LEU A 123 0.66 37.57 -21.59
C LEU A 123 1.12 36.23 -22.19
N SER A 124 1.20 36.15 -23.52
CA SER A 124 1.63 34.93 -24.23
C SER A 124 3.09 34.58 -23.93
N ILE A 125 3.98 35.60 -23.90
CA ILE A 125 5.39 35.43 -23.51
C ILE A 125 5.48 34.97 -22.04
N GLY A 126 4.77 35.64 -21.13
CA GLY A 126 4.79 35.26 -19.71
C GLY A 126 4.26 33.85 -19.46
N TRP A 127 3.27 33.40 -20.24
CA TRP A 127 2.78 32.03 -20.18
C TRP A 127 3.81 31.01 -20.68
N ASP A 128 4.52 31.30 -21.77
CA ASP A 128 5.59 30.42 -22.25
C ASP A 128 6.73 30.32 -21.21
N ASP A 129 7.09 31.43 -20.57
CA ASP A 129 8.08 31.44 -19.48
C ASP A 129 7.61 30.63 -18.26
N ALA A 130 6.32 30.70 -17.91
CA ALA A 130 5.74 29.84 -16.87
C ALA A 130 5.84 28.35 -17.25
N CYS A 131 5.47 27.99 -18.48
CA CYS A 131 5.59 26.63 -18.99
C CYS A 131 7.04 26.11 -18.96
N ARG A 132 8.02 26.94 -19.35
CA ARG A 132 9.44 26.58 -19.30
C ARG A 132 9.93 26.36 -17.87
N ARG A 133 9.54 27.23 -16.93
CA ARG A 133 9.88 27.05 -15.50
C ARG A 133 9.32 25.74 -14.96
N TRP A 134 8.06 25.43 -15.27
CA TRP A 134 7.45 24.17 -14.85
C TRP A 134 8.09 22.95 -15.49
N GLN A 135 8.63 23.05 -16.70
CA GLN A 135 9.40 21.96 -17.29
C GLN A 135 10.64 21.62 -16.46
N THR A 136 11.39 22.63 -15.99
CA THR A 136 12.51 22.44 -15.07
C THR A 136 12.06 21.83 -13.73
N THR A 137 10.94 22.30 -13.17
CA THR A 137 10.38 21.74 -11.93
C THR A 137 9.97 20.27 -12.12
N ILE A 138 9.33 19.93 -13.23
CA ILE A 138 8.95 18.56 -13.59
C ILE A 138 10.18 17.67 -13.71
N GLU A 139 11.29 18.14 -14.30
CA GLU A 139 12.54 17.37 -14.37
C GLU A 139 13.08 17.03 -12.97
N GLN A 140 13.03 17.98 -12.03
CA GLN A 140 13.45 17.76 -10.64
C GLN A 140 12.52 16.77 -9.92
N LEU A 141 11.20 16.91 -10.09
CA LEU A 141 10.22 15.98 -9.54
C LEU A 141 10.39 14.57 -10.11
N ASN A 142 10.64 14.45 -11.42
CA ASN A 142 10.88 13.16 -12.07
C ASN A 142 12.14 12.47 -11.57
N LYS A 143 13.20 13.21 -11.23
CA LYS A 143 14.38 12.64 -10.55
C LYS A 143 14.05 12.10 -9.15
N ALA A 144 13.19 12.80 -8.41
CA ALA A 144 12.73 12.32 -7.10
C ALA A 144 11.83 11.08 -7.21
N ILE A 145 10.94 11.06 -8.21
CA ILE A 145 10.13 9.89 -8.57
C ILE A 145 11.01 8.69 -8.92
N ASP A 146 12.05 8.87 -9.74
CA ASP A 146 12.98 7.80 -10.11
C ASP A 146 13.73 7.25 -8.88
N SER A 147 14.21 8.13 -8.01
CA SER A 147 14.84 7.74 -6.73
C SER A 147 13.88 6.93 -5.84
N TYR A 148 12.58 7.26 -5.84
CA TYR A 148 11.58 6.53 -5.06
C TYR A 148 11.33 5.15 -5.69
N ASN A 149 11.07 5.12 -6.99
CA ASN A 149 10.74 3.90 -7.72
C ASN A 149 11.86 2.86 -7.61
N LEU A 150 13.12 3.31 -7.53
CA LEU A 150 14.29 2.45 -7.33
C LEU A 150 14.40 1.89 -5.90
N LYS A 151 13.97 2.66 -4.88
CA LYS A 151 14.11 2.29 -3.46
C LYS A 151 12.88 1.60 -2.88
N ARG A 152 11.76 1.55 -3.60
CA ARG A 152 10.52 1.00 -3.07
C ARG A 152 10.63 -0.52 -2.84
N PRO A 153 9.98 -1.05 -1.79
CA PRO A 153 9.83 -2.50 -1.62
C PRO A 153 9.01 -3.14 -2.75
N ARG A 154 9.25 -4.42 -3.01
CA ARG A 154 8.43 -5.23 -3.94
C ARG A 154 6.98 -5.25 -3.44
N GLY A 155 6.02 -5.09 -4.36
CA GLY A 155 4.59 -5.01 -4.05
C GLY A 155 4.06 -3.58 -3.85
N GLN A 156 4.92 -2.58 -3.68
CA GLN A 156 4.50 -1.18 -3.70
C GLN A 156 4.38 -0.65 -5.14
N LEU A 157 3.42 0.26 -5.36
CA LEU A 157 3.19 0.88 -6.67
C LEU A 157 4.25 1.93 -6.99
N GLU A 158 4.57 2.05 -8.27
CA GLU A 158 5.44 3.10 -8.80
C GLU A 158 4.70 4.44 -8.85
N LEU A 159 5.45 5.52 -8.70
CA LEU A 159 4.99 6.84 -9.07
C LEU A 159 5.27 7.07 -10.55
N LEU A 160 4.25 7.57 -11.25
CA LEU A 160 4.36 7.88 -12.68
C LEU A 160 5.09 9.20 -12.88
N LYS A 161 5.94 9.24 -13.91
CA LYS A 161 6.61 10.47 -14.33
C LYS A 161 5.59 11.51 -14.78
N LEU A 162 5.84 12.76 -14.41
CA LEU A 162 5.05 13.90 -14.85
C LEU A 162 5.51 14.35 -16.23
N ARG A 163 4.56 14.76 -17.06
CA ARG A 163 4.80 15.40 -18.35
C ARG A 163 4.00 16.68 -18.39
N LEU A 164 4.63 17.77 -18.83
CA LEU A 164 3.97 19.09 -18.86
C LEU A 164 2.64 19.05 -19.63
N THR A 165 2.60 18.32 -20.76
CA THR A 165 1.39 18.15 -21.57
C THR A 165 0.21 17.57 -20.79
N ASP A 166 0.48 16.63 -19.89
CA ASP A 166 -0.56 15.92 -19.14
C ASP A 166 -1.04 16.78 -17.97
N GLU A 167 -0.13 17.52 -17.34
CA GLU A 167 -0.46 18.47 -16.26
C GLU A 167 -1.26 19.68 -16.78
N LEU A 168 -0.95 20.18 -17.98
CA LEU A 168 -1.73 21.23 -18.62
C LEU A 168 -3.13 20.74 -19.01
N LYS A 169 -3.24 19.52 -19.57
CA LYS A 169 -4.54 18.89 -19.88
C LYS A 169 -5.42 18.72 -18.64
N ARG A 170 -4.84 18.43 -17.47
CA ARG A 170 -5.61 18.30 -16.21
C ARG A 170 -6.34 19.57 -15.80
N VAL A 171 -5.85 20.73 -16.19
CA VAL A 171 -6.47 22.04 -15.88
C VAL A 171 -7.09 22.69 -17.12
N ASP A 172 -7.21 21.94 -18.21
CA ASP A 172 -7.71 22.42 -19.51
C ASP A 172 -6.97 23.66 -20.03
N ALA A 173 -5.65 23.71 -19.79
CA ALA A 173 -4.80 24.80 -20.24
C ALA A 173 -4.12 24.47 -21.59
N PRO A 174 -4.03 25.42 -22.52
CA PRO A 174 -3.28 25.24 -23.76
C PRO A 174 -1.78 25.42 -23.51
N ARG A 175 -0.95 24.74 -24.32
CA ARG A 175 0.51 24.94 -24.30
C ARG A 175 0.91 26.33 -24.76
N TYR A 176 0.15 26.91 -25.68
CA TYR A 176 0.37 28.25 -26.21
C TYR A 176 -0.94 29.03 -26.10
N LEU A 177 -0.86 30.24 -25.55
CA LEU A 177 -1.95 31.20 -25.62
C LEU A 177 -1.93 31.82 -27.02
N LEU A 178 -3.01 31.64 -27.78
CA LEU A 178 -3.21 32.18 -29.12
C LEU A 178 -4.42 33.14 -29.11
#